data_AF-A0A0K2AJN8-F1
#
_entry.id   AF-A0A0K2AJN8-F1
#
_cell.length_a   1.000
_cell.length_b   1.000
_cell.length_c   1.000
_cell.angle_alpha   90.00
_cell.angle_beta   90.00
_cell.angle_gamma   90.00
#
_symmetry.space_group_name_H-M   'P 1'
#
loop_
_entity.id
_entity.type
_entity.pdbx_description
1 polymer ?
#
loop_
_entity_poly.entity_id
_entity_poly.type
_entity_poly.pdbx_seq_one_letter_code
_entity_poly.pdbx_strand_id
1 'polypeptide(L)'
;MVYEALVAACARVADSHHWLAEADLGALHEPLAQVRATAEQVLAEFETAQTLTRQAADALAGATTHVATVVRRLRGEAPGGAEAWVAGLTELRQVQGHLITPKDMRYADTDRIDELVADVERDLASFGQRAVTHLAHEDAFADHRADIEQLVADAEAEPIAARLDEHADILRTVTDVVSGLDIGDTTVRTSALERIAEVLGGVNRARATLDGRRRRLRDREGRAEFPRSSRCSARRSPVPSRRPAPPGLRRTARPPAGAGGGPGVPVRRVRRLPRRVGGQA
;
A
#
# COMPACT_ATOMS: atom_id res chain seq x y z
N MET A 1 37.69 -19.98 25.62
CA MET A 1 36.40 -20.61 26.00
C MET A 1 36.60 -22.09 26.30
N VAL A 2 35.79 -22.71 27.17
CA VAL A 2 35.95 -24.13 27.57
C VAL A 2 35.91 -25.08 26.36
N TYR A 3 35.04 -24.83 25.38
CA TYR A 3 34.93 -25.65 24.17
C TYR A 3 36.11 -25.48 23.20
N GLU A 4 36.65 -24.28 23.02
CA GLU A 4 37.89 -24.07 22.24
C GLU A 4 39.06 -24.83 22.87
N ALA A 5 39.18 -24.80 24.20
CA ALA A 5 40.21 -25.52 24.92
C ALA A 5 40.03 -27.05 24.78
N LEU A 6 38.78 -27.53 24.73
CA LEU A 6 38.45 -28.93 24.50
C LEU A 6 38.83 -29.36 23.07
N VAL A 7 38.48 -28.58 22.05
CA VAL A 7 38.87 -28.84 20.65
C VAL A 7 40.40 -28.91 20.53
N ALA A 8 41.11 -27.95 21.13
CA ALA A 8 42.57 -27.91 21.15
C ALA A 8 43.17 -29.08 21.95
N ALA A 9 42.53 -29.55 23.01
CA ALA A 9 42.95 -30.74 23.75
C ALA A 9 42.77 -32.01 22.92
N CYS A 10 41.63 -32.18 22.25
CA CYS A 10 41.38 -33.32 21.36
C CYS A 10 42.41 -33.38 20.22
N ALA A 11 42.71 -32.23 19.59
CA ALA A 11 43.74 -32.15 18.55
C ALA A 11 45.12 -32.54 19.08
N ARG A 12 45.55 -31.96 20.21
CA ARG A 12 46.85 -32.29 20.83
C ARG A 12 46.98 -33.76 21.19
N VAL A 13 45.92 -34.37 21.73
CA VAL A 13 45.91 -35.79 22.10
C VAL A 13 46.04 -36.67 20.85
N ALA A 14 45.30 -36.36 19.79
CA ALA A 14 45.37 -37.09 18.52
C ALA A 14 46.76 -36.96 17.87
N ASP A 15 47.36 -35.78 17.88
CA ASP A 15 48.68 -35.52 17.29
C ASP A 15 49.82 -36.19 18.06
N SER A 16 49.70 -36.26 19.40
CA SER A 16 50.76 -36.78 20.26
C SER A 16 50.74 -38.30 20.42
N HIS A 17 49.63 -38.96 20.07
CA HIS A 17 49.41 -40.39 20.35
C HIS A 17 48.86 -41.12 19.11
N HIS A 18 49.72 -41.41 18.14
CA HIS A 18 49.33 -42.08 16.89
C HIS A 18 48.73 -43.48 17.09
N TRP A 19 49.04 -44.17 18.20
CA TRP A 19 48.49 -45.48 18.55
C TRP A 19 46.97 -45.46 18.76
N LEU A 20 46.35 -44.29 18.97
CA LEU A 20 44.90 -44.15 19.08
C LEU A 20 44.15 -44.59 17.80
N ALA A 21 44.85 -44.63 16.66
CA ALA A 21 44.30 -45.10 15.39
C ALA A 21 44.43 -46.62 15.18
N GLU A 22 45.13 -47.33 16.07
CA GLU A 22 45.33 -48.78 15.93
C GLU A 22 44.02 -49.55 16.21
N ALA A 23 43.58 -50.32 15.22
CA ALA A 23 42.35 -51.11 15.31
C ALA A 23 42.42 -52.16 16.43
N ASP A 24 43.59 -52.75 16.66
CA ASP A 24 43.82 -53.77 17.69
C ASP A 24 43.73 -53.20 19.12
N LEU A 25 43.81 -51.87 19.28
CA LEU A 25 43.64 -51.15 20.55
C LEU A 25 42.25 -50.52 20.69
N GLY A 26 41.31 -50.86 19.81
CA GLY A 26 39.91 -50.41 19.87
C GLY A 26 39.65 -49.06 19.19
N ALA A 27 40.55 -48.58 18.32
CA ALA A 27 40.33 -47.41 17.45
C ALA A 27 39.83 -46.14 18.18
N LEU A 28 40.40 -45.83 19.36
CA LEU A 28 40.00 -44.71 20.24
C LEU A 28 40.02 -43.32 19.58
N HIS A 29 40.71 -43.17 18.43
CA HIS A 29 40.64 -41.97 17.60
C HIS A 29 39.22 -41.61 17.14
N GLU A 30 38.33 -42.59 16.93
CA GLU A 30 36.96 -42.37 16.50
C GLU A 30 36.12 -41.64 17.57
N PRO A 31 36.02 -42.14 18.82
CA PRO A 31 35.39 -41.40 19.92
C PRO A 31 35.98 -40.01 20.14
N LEU A 32 37.32 -39.88 20.07
CA LEU A 32 37.99 -38.59 20.25
C LEU A 32 37.61 -37.58 19.14
N ALA A 33 37.53 -38.06 17.90
CA ALA A 33 37.07 -37.26 16.77
C ALA A 33 35.59 -36.85 16.92
N GLN A 34 34.72 -37.75 17.42
CA GLN A 34 33.33 -37.41 17.74
C GLN A 34 33.20 -36.32 18.81
N VAL A 35 33.98 -36.40 19.89
CA VAL A 35 34.01 -35.38 20.94
C VAL A 35 34.46 -34.04 20.36
N ARG A 36 35.53 -34.05 19.56
CA ARG A 36 36.03 -32.85 18.88
C ARG A 36 34.98 -32.24 17.96
N ALA A 37 34.38 -33.02 17.08
CA ALA A 37 33.36 -32.56 16.14
C ALA A 37 32.13 -31.97 16.86
N THR A 38 31.71 -32.60 17.96
CA THR A 38 30.60 -32.09 18.79
C THR A 38 30.97 -30.76 19.45
N ALA A 39 32.20 -30.62 19.96
CA ALA A 39 32.68 -29.37 20.55
C ALA A 39 32.78 -28.23 19.51
N GLU A 40 33.23 -28.54 18.30
CA GLU A 40 33.24 -27.60 17.16
C GLU A 40 31.82 -27.18 16.77
N GLN A 41 30.86 -28.12 16.73
CA GLN A 41 29.45 -27.80 16.46
C GLN A 41 28.85 -26.88 17.54
N VAL A 42 29.09 -27.16 18.82
CA VAL A 42 28.61 -26.30 19.92
C VAL A 42 29.20 -24.90 19.82
N LEU A 43 30.48 -24.77 19.45
CA LEU A 43 31.11 -23.47 19.24
C LEU A 43 30.41 -22.69 18.11
N ALA A 44 30.18 -23.32 16.97
CA ALA A 44 29.50 -22.70 15.83
C ALA A 44 28.06 -22.26 16.16
N GLU A 45 27.32 -23.09 16.92
CA GLU A 45 25.98 -22.73 17.41
C GLU A 45 26.02 -21.55 18.37
N PHE A 46 27.02 -21.49 19.26
CA PHE A 46 27.19 -20.38 20.18
C PHE A 46 27.53 -19.07 19.47
N GLU A 47 28.42 -19.10 18.47
CA GLU A 47 28.73 -17.94 17.62
C GLU A 47 27.49 -17.47 16.84
N THR A 48 26.69 -18.41 16.35
CA THR A 48 25.42 -18.12 15.67
C THR A 48 24.43 -17.45 16.63
N ALA A 49 24.27 -17.99 17.84
CA ALA A 49 23.41 -17.43 18.88
C ALA A 49 23.85 -16.00 19.26
N GLN A 50 25.15 -15.76 19.46
CA GLN A 50 25.69 -14.42 19.73
C GLN A 50 25.42 -13.44 18.59
N THR A 51 25.55 -13.89 17.34
CA THR A 51 25.29 -13.05 16.17
C THR A 51 23.82 -12.67 16.06
N LEU A 52 22.91 -13.64 16.22
CA LEU A 52 21.47 -13.38 16.20
C LEU A 52 21.02 -12.50 17.38
N THR A 53 21.64 -12.67 18.55
CA THR A 53 21.38 -11.82 19.74
C THR A 53 21.78 -10.37 19.47
N ARG A 54 22.97 -10.13 18.89
CA ARG A 54 23.39 -8.78 18.51
C ARG A 54 22.46 -8.16 17.48
N GLN A 55 22.05 -8.92 16.45
CA GLN A 55 21.12 -8.43 15.44
C GLN A 55 19.76 -8.03 16.04
N ALA A 56 19.25 -8.80 17.01
CA ALA A 56 18.01 -8.46 17.71
C ALA A 56 18.16 -7.19 18.55
N ALA A 57 19.28 -7.05 19.26
CA ALA A 57 19.59 -5.86 20.05
C ALA A 57 19.72 -4.60 19.17
N ASP A 58 20.42 -4.71 18.03
CA ASP A 58 20.59 -3.60 17.07
C ASP A 58 19.23 -3.18 16.46
N ALA A 59 18.38 -4.15 16.12
CA ALA A 59 17.04 -3.89 15.61
C ALA A 59 16.17 -3.15 16.65
N LEU A 60 16.23 -3.58 17.92
CA LEU A 60 15.53 -2.91 19.01
C LEU A 60 16.06 -1.50 19.26
N ALA A 61 17.38 -1.29 19.23
CA ALA A 61 17.99 0.03 19.39
C ALA A 61 17.59 0.98 18.25
N GLY A 62 17.56 0.48 17.01
CA GLY A 62 17.07 1.22 15.85
C GLY A 62 15.60 1.62 15.98
N ALA A 63 14.74 0.67 16.35
CA ALA A 63 13.32 0.92 16.58
C ALA A 63 13.09 1.96 17.70
N THR A 64 13.81 1.83 18.81
CA THR A 64 13.76 2.78 19.95
C THR A 64 14.15 4.19 19.50
N THR A 65 15.21 4.33 18.71
CA THR A 65 15.66 5.62 18.18
C THR A 65 14.63 6.25 17.24
N HIS A 66 14.00 5.44 16.40
CA HIS A 66 12.96 5.89 15.49
C HIS A 66 11.73 6.38 16.25
N VAL A 67 11.23 5.59 17.22
CA VAL A 67 10.15 5.99 18.14
C VAL A 67 10.46 7.33 18.80
N ALA A 68 11.63 7.45 19.44
CA ALA A 68 12.01 8.65 20.16
C ALA A 68 12.06 9.88 19.25
N THR A 69 12.47 9.71 18.00
CA THR A 69 12.51 10.79 17.01
C THR A 69 11.12 11.29 16.65
N VAL A 70 10.18 10.36 16.36
CA VAL A 70 8.79 10.69 16.02
C VAL A 70 8.10 11.34 17.21
N VAL A 71 8.18 10.73 18.40
CA VAL A 71 7.57 11.25 19.63
C VAL A 71 8.09 12.65 19.96
N ARG A 72 9.40 12.87 19.90
CA ARG A 72 9.99 14.20 20.16
C ARG A 72 9.46 15.26 19.20
N ARG A 73 9.35 14.94 17.90
CA ARG A 73 8.84 15.87 16.89
C ARG A 73 7.37 16.23 17.16
N LEU A 74 6.52 15.25 17.46
CA LEU A 74 5.08 15.44 17.72
C LEU A 74 4.76 16.12 19.07
N ARG A 75 5.71 16.07 20.02
CA ARG A 75 5.61 16.80 21.30
C ARG A 75 6.12 18.24 21.21
N GLY A 76 7.07 18.53 20.32
CA GLY A 76 7.77 19.82 20.27
C GLY A 76 6.96 20.99 19.72
N GLU A 77 6.18 20.77 18.67
CA GLU A 77 5.34 21.80 18.05
C GLU A 77 3.92 21.27 17.83
N ALA A 78 2.93 22.12 18.09
CA ALA A 78 1.54 21.77 17.81
C ALA A 78 1.33 21.78 16.29
N PRO A 79 0.81 20.68 15.69
CA PRO A 79 0.47 20.65 14.28
C PRO A 79 -0.45 21.82 13.88
N GLY A 80 -0.15 22.45 12.75
CA GLY A 80 -0.83 23.67 12.30
C GLY A 80 -2.25 23.48 11.73
N GLY A 81 -2.71 22.24 11.55
CA GLY A 81 -4.03 21.94 11.01
C GLY A 81 -4.41 20.46 11.07
N ALA A 82 -5.65 20.14 10.71
CA ALA A 82 -6.23 18.79 10.83
C ALA A 82 -5.41 17.69 10.14
N GLU A 83 -4.90 17.95 8.92
CA GLU A 83 -4.08 16.98 8.17
C GLU A 83 -2.80 16.60 8.92
N ALA A 84 -2.14 17.58 9.53
CA ALA A 84 -0.88 17.38 10.25
C ALA A 84 -1.10 16.60 11.56
N TRP A 85 -2.24 16.78 12.23
CA TRP A 85 -2.64 15.93 13.36
C TRP A 85 -2.83 14.48 12.96
N VAL A 86 -3.45 14.24 11.81
CA VAL A 86 -3.75 12.87 11.33
C VAL A 86 -2.50 12.18 10.82
N ALA A 87 -1.64 12.91 10.12
CA ALA A 87 -0.33 12.42 9.72
C ALA A 87 0.47 11.97 10.96
N GLY A 88 0.49 12.78 12.03
CA GLY A 88 1.15 12.42 13.29
C GLY A 88 0.58 11.17 13.96
N LEU A 89 -0.75 11.03 14.02
CA LEU A 89 -1.40 9.84 14.58
C LEU A 89 -1.13 8.58 13.76
N THR A 90 -1.17 8.71 12.42
CA THR A 90 -0.88 7.63 11.49
C THR A 90 0.57 7.17 11.64
N GLU A 91 1.52 8.10 11.73
CA GLU A 91 2.93 7.79 11.92
C GLU A 91 3.18 7.10 13.27
N LEU A 92 2.56 7.55 14.37
CA LEU A 92 2.67 6.85 15.66
C LEU A 92 2.14 5.40 15.59
N ARG A 93 1.00 5.16 14.94
CA ARG A 93 0.48 3.80 14.72
C ARG A 93 1.40 2.95 13.85
N GLN A 94 1.95 3.54 12.79
CA GLN A 94 2.91 2.85 11.95
C GLN A 94 4.12 2.45 12.77
N VAL A 95 4.74 3.38 13.50
CA VAL A 95 5.91 3.08 14.33
C VAL A 95 5.59 2.01 15.38
N GLN A 96 4.43 2.07 16.04
CA GLN A 96 3.96 1.03 16.97
C GLN A 96 3.89 -0.33 16.26
N GLY A 97 3.30 -0.40 15.06
CA GLY A 97 3.21 -1.63 14.28
C GLY A 97 4.58 -2.19 13.87
N HIS A 98 5.55 -1.33 13.59
CA HIS A 98 6.92 -1.77 13.25
C HIS A 98 7.62 -2.45 14.43
N LEU A 99 7.20 -2.21 15.69
CA LEU A 99 7.74 -2.89 16.87
C LEU A 99 7.48 -4.41 16.89
N ILE A 100 6.56 -4.92 16.07
CA ILE A 100 6.37 -6.37 15.92
C ILE A 100 7.57 -7.05 15.25
N THR A 101 8.26 -6.32 14.36
CA THR A 101 9.39 -6.85 13.60
C THR A 101 10.53 -7.34 14.50
N PRO A 102 11.07 -6.53 15.44
CA PRO A 102 12.08 -7.03 16.36
C PRO A 102 11.51 -8.09 17.32
N LYS A 103 10.20 -8.09 17.60
CA LYS A 103 9.56 -9.06 18.51
C LYS A 103 9.57 -10.49 17.96
N ASP A 104 9.51 -10.63 16.64
CA ASP A 104 9.53 -11.94 15.96
C ASP A 104 10.95 -12.56 15.89
N MET A 105 11.99 -11.84 16.34
CA MET A 105 13.36 -12.35 16.32
C MET A 105 13.61 -13.34 17.48
N ARG A 106 14.30 -14.44 17.19
CA ARG A 106 14.50 -15.57 18.12
C ARG A 106 15.11 -15.19 19.48
N TYR A 107 16.00 -14.21 19.51
CA TYR A 107 16.69 -13.74 20.72
C TYR A 107 16.30 -12.30 21.07
N ALA A 108 15.10 -11.88 20.68
CA ALA A 108 14.57 -10.56 21.02
C ALA A 108 14.36 -10.40 22.53
N ASP A 109 14.62 -9.20 23.02
CA ASP A 109 14.18 -8.77 24.35
C ASP A 109 12.72 -8.35 24.26
N THR A 110 11.81 -9.32 24.42
CA THR A 110 10.37 -9.11 24.29
C THR A 110 9.80 -8.22 25.37
N ASP A 111 10.34 -8.28 26.58
CA ASP A 111 9.90 -7.46 27.71
C ASP A 111 10.20 -5.99 27.43
N ARG A 112 11.42 -5.69 26.94
CA ARG A 112 11.79 -4.32 26.56
C ARG A 112 10.98 -3.80 25.36
N ILE A 113 10.63 -4.67 24.42
CA ILE A 113 9.74 -4.31 23.30
C ILE A 113 8.34 -3.98 23.82
N ASP A 114 7.80 -4.77 24.75
CA ASP A 114 6.46 -4.56 25.31
C ASP A 114 6.39 -3.27 26.14
N GLU A 115 7.45 -2.93 26.88
CA GLU A 115 7.60 -1.63 27.52
C GLU A 115 7.56 -0.48 26.50
N LEU A 116 8.30 -0.61 25.40
CA LEU A 116 8.34 0.41 24.34
C LEU A 116 6.98 0.53 23.63
N VAL A 117 6.27 -0.56 23.41
CA VAL A 117 4.90 -0.56 22.89
C VAL A 117 3.98 0.22 23.84
N ALA A 118 4.03 -0.07 25.14
CA ALA A 118 3.23 0.64 26.14
C ALA A 118 3.58 2.13 26.24
N ASP A 119 4.85 2.50 26.06
CA ASP A 119 5.27 3.90 25.93
C ASP A 119 4.61 4.59 24.73
N VAL A 120 4.68 3.95 23.56
CA VAL A 120 4.06 4.47 22.32
C VAL A 120 2.55 4.56 22.43
N GLU A 121 1.89 3.61 23.09
CA GLU A 121 0.45 3.65 23.36
C GLU A 121 0.07 4.86 24.20
N ARG A 122 0.85 5.17 25.25
CA ARG A 122 0.64 6.39 26.06
C ARG A 122 0.88 7.66 25.26
N ASP A 123 1.85 7.66 24.35
CA ASP A 123 2.08 8.79 23.44
C ASP A 123 0.93 8.97 22.44
N LEU A 124 0.44 7.88 21.87
CA LEU A 124 -0.71 7.87 20.98
C LEU A 124 -1.96 8.36 21.71
N ALA A 125 -2.15 7.96 22.97
CA ALA A 125 -3.21 8.42 23.86
C ALA A 125 -3.18 9.94 24.05
N SER A 126 -2.03 10.46 24.47
CA SER A 126 -1.82 11.88 24.76
C SER A 126 -1.97 12.73 23.49
N PHE A 127 -1.33 12.30 22.40
CA PHE A 127 -1.42 13.00 21.11
C PHE A 127 -2.83 12.93 20.53
N GLY A 128 -3.52 11.80 20.65
CA GLY A 128 -4.91 11.60 20.26
C GLY A 128 -5.88 12.52 20.99
N GLN A 129 -5.73 12.67 22.31
CA GLN A 129 -6.57 13.59 23.08
C GLN A 129 -6.39 15.05 22.63
N ARG A 130 -5.13 15.47 22.36
CA ARG A 130 -4.83 16.80 21.82
C ARG A 130 -5.43 16.99 20.43
N ALA A 131 -5.31 15.97 19.57
CA ALA A 131 -5.87 15.98 18.23
C ALA A 131 -7.39 16.10 18.26
N VAL A 132 -8.09 15.26 19.04
CA VAL A 132 -9.55 15.30 19.17
C VAL A 132 -10.03 16.64 19.70
N THR A 133 -9.32 17.23 20.67
CA THR A 133 -9.63 18.58 21.17
C THR A 133 -9.51 19.65 20.08
N HIS A 134 -8.45 19.56 19.26
CA HIS A 134 -8.25 20.49 18.14
C HIS A 134 -9.28 20.28 17.03
N LEU A 135 -9.54 19.04 16.62
CA LEU A 135 -10.51 18.68 15.57
C LEU A 135 -11.95 18.99 15.98
N ALA A 136 -12.23 19.03 17.29
CA ALA A 136 -13.50 19.49 17.84
C ALA A 136 -13.63 21.03 17.86
N HIS A 137 -12.64 21.80 17.40
CA HIS A 137 -12.82 23.24 17.21
C HIS A 137 -13.57 23.51 15.91
N GLU A 138 -14.47 24.51 15.92
CA GLU A 138 -15.33 24.83 14.77
C GLU A 138 -14.52 25.19 13.51
N ASP A 139 -13.36 25.82 13.72
CA ASP A 139 -12.45 26.27 12.67
C ASP A 139 -11.39 25.24 12.24
N ALA A 140 -11.35 24.05 12.86
CA ALA A 140 -10.32 23.05 12.58
C ALA A 140 -10.25 22.59 11.11
N PHE A 141 -11.36 22.78 10.39
CA PHE A 141 -11.52 22.45 8.98
C PHE A 141 -11.92 23.67 8.14
N ALA A 142 -11.78 24.89 8.67
CA ALA A 142 -12.15 26.12 7.96
C ALA A 142 -11.40 26.23 6.61
N ASP A 143 -10.10 25.95 6.61
CA ASP A 143 -9.26 25.97 5.41
C ASP A 143 -9.75 24.95 4.37
N HIS A 144 -10.11 23.73 4.79
CA HIS A 144 -10.69 22.74 3.87
C HIS A 144 -12.05 23.17 3.33
N ARG A 145 -12.91 23.77 4.14
CA ARG A 145 -14.19 24.28 3.64
C ARG A 145 -13.99 25.39 2.61
N ALA A 146 -13.06 26.31 2.87
CA ALA A 146 -12.70 27.37 1.93
C ALA A 146 -12.10 26.82 0.62
N ASP A 147 -11.18 25.86 0.71
CA ASP A 147 -10.60 25.18 -0.45
C ASP A 147 -11.67 24.47 -1.29
N ILE A 148 -12.60 23.76 -0.64
CA ILE A 148 -13.71 23.09 -1.33
C ILE A 148 -14.61 24.12 -2.03
N GLU A 149 -14.95 25.23 -1.38
CA GLU A 149 -15.77 26.29 -1.98
C GLU A 149 -15.07 26.93 -3.19
N GLN A 150 -13.77 27.19 -3.09
CA GLN A 150 -12.98 27.75 -4.18
C GLN A 150 -12.82 26.76 -5.35
N LEU A 151 -12.60 25.47 -5.08
CA LEU A 151 -12.57 24.42 -6.10
C LEU A 151 -13.91 24.28 -6.84
N VAL A 152 -15.05 24.51 -6.15
CA VAL A 152 -16.38 24.53 -6.78
C VAL A 152 -16.58 25.77 -7.65
N ALA A 153 -15.94 26.89 -7.30
CA ALA A 153 -15.99 28.13 -8.07
C ALA A 153 -15.13 28.09 -9.35
N ASP A 154 -13.93 27.49 -9.29
CA ASP A 154 -12.94 27.46 -10.38
C ASP A 154 -13.21 26.41 -11.49
N ALA A 155 -14.41 25.83 -11.51
CA ALA A 155 -14.75 24.57 -12.20
C ALA A 155 -14.74 24.58 -13.75
N GLU A 156 -13.56 24.62 -14.35
CA GLU A 156 -13.30 24.28 -15.76
C GLU A 156 -12.29 23.11 -15.94
N ALA A 157 -11.83 22.43 -14.87
CA ALA A 157 -10.70 21.51 -15.02
C ALA A 157 -10.87 20.13 -14.33
N GLU A 158 -10.67 19.07 -15.12
CA GLU A 158 -10.49 17.67 -14.70
C GLU A 158 -9.50 17.43 -13.52
N PRO A 159 -8.45 18.27 -13.27
CA PRO A 159 -7.63 18.18 -12.04
C PRO A 159 -8.37 18.48 -10.72
N ILE A 160 -9.59 19.01 -10.72
CA ILE A 160 -10.35 19.34 -9.49
C ILE A 160 -10.92 18.07 -8.83
N ALA A 161 -11.30 17.06 -9.62
CA ALA A 161 -11.82 15.80 -9.09
C ALA A 161 -10.75 15.01 -8.30
N ALA A 162 -9.53 14.93 -8.82
CA ALA A 162 -8.43 14.24 -8.15
C ALA A 162 -8.05 14.87 -6.81
N ARG A 163 -8.09 16.21 -6.71
CA ARG A 163 -7.86 16.93 -5.45
C ARG A 163 -8.98 16.69 -4.43
N LEU A 164 -10.24 16.67 -4.88
CA LEU A 164 -11.38 16.29 -4.01
C LEU A 164 -11.28 14.84 -3.53
N ASP A 165 -10.73 13.94 -4.36
CA ASP A 165 -10.48 12.55 -3.97
C ASP A 165 -9.42 12.44 -2.87
N GLU A 166 -8.31 13.18 -3.02
CA GLU A 166 -7.24 13.24 -2.02
C GLU A 166 -7.76 13.77 -0.66
N HIS A 167 -8.52 14.87 -0.65
CA HIS A 167 -9.12 15.37 0.60
C HIS A 167 -10.13 14.40 1.22
N ALA A 168 -10.91 13.67 0.41
CA ALA A 168 -11.85 12.66 0.92
C ALA A 168 -11.11 11.49 1.59
N ASP A 169 -10.00 11.04 1.01
CA ASP A 169 -9.19 9.95 1.56
C ASP A 169 -8.45 10.38 2.83
N ILE A 170 -7.96 11.61 2.90
CA ILE A 170 -7.41 12.21 4.12
C ILE A 170 -8.47 12.22 5.22
N LEU A 171 -9.67 12.72 4.97
CA LEU A 171 -10.79 12.77 5.93
C LEU A 171 -11.26 11.38 6.38
N ARG A 172 -11.25 10.40 5.48
CA ARG A 172 -11.57 9.01 5.83
C ARG A 172 -10.50 8.42 6.75
N THR A 173 -9.22 8.70 6.47
CA THR A 173 -8.11 8.32 7.35
C THR A 173 -8.23 8.99 8.72
N VAL A 174 -8.61 10.27 8.78
CA VAL A 174 -8.92 10.96 10.05
C VAL A 174 -9.99 10.20 10.83
N THR A 175 -11.06 9.79 10.15
CA THR A 175 -12.19 9.06 10.76
C THR A 175 -11.74 7.72 11.34
N ASP A 176 -10.98 6.93 10.60
CA ASP A 176 -10.48 5.62 11.04
C ASP A 176 -9.51 5.76 12.22
N VAL A 177 -8.70 6.82 12.20
CA VAL A 177 -7.80 7.14 13.29
C VAL A 177 -8.55 7.55 14.55
N VAL A 178 -9.46 8.53 14.46
CA VAL A 178 -10.24 9.01 15.61
C VAL A 178 -11.18 7.94 16.16
N SER A 179 -11.76 7.10 15.30
CA SER A 179 -12.65 6.00 15.72
C SER A 179 -11.90 4.89 16.46
N GLY A 180 -10.65 4.63 16.07
CA GLY A 180 -9.77 3.65 16.73
C GLY A 180 -9.04 4.20 17.96
N LEU A 181 -9.18 5.47 18.30
CA LEU A 181 -8.67 6.01 19.57
C LEU A 181 -9.65 5.61 20.66
N ASP A 182 -9.34 4.55 21.43
CA ASP A 182 -10.14 4.18 22.60
C ASP A 182 -9.79 5.02 23.85
N ILE A 183 -9.59 6.32 23.63
CA ILE A 183 -8.93 7.18 24.60
C ILE A 183 -9.57 8.56 24.51
N GLY A 184 -10.35 8.93 25.51
CA GLY A 184 -10.98 10.25 25.63
C GLY A 184 -12.46 10.22 25.98
N ASP A 185 -12.94 11.35 26.50
CA ASP A 185 -14.36 11.61 26.76
C ASP A 185 -15.20 11.34 25.51
N THR A 186 -16.16 10.43 25.63
CA THR A 186 -17.07 10.02 24.54
C THR A 186 -17.74 11.23 23.87
N THR A 187 -18.00 12.29 24.62
CA THR A 187 -18.61 13.53 24.13
C THR A 187 -17.71 14.26 23.15
N VAL A 188 -16.42 14.40 23.46
CA VAL A 188 -15.46 15.10 22.60
C VAL A 188 -15.15 14.25 21.36
N ARG A 189 -15.07 12.92 21.51
CA ARG A 189 -14.93 11.98 20.38
C ARG A 189 -16.10 12.12 19.40
N THR A 190 -17.34 12.07 19.89
CA THR A 190 -18.53 12.23 19.06
C THR A 190 -18.53 13.59 18.34
N SER A 191 -18.19 14.66 19.07
CA SER A 191 -18.14 16.01 18.50
C SER A 191 -17.07 16.18 17.41
N ALA A 192 -15.95 15.49 17.51
CA ALA A 192 -14.94 15.44 16.45
C ALA A 192 -15.43 14.65 15.23
N LEU A 193 -16.05 13.47 15.44
CA LEU A 193 -16.60 12.64 14.37
C LEU A 193 -17.73 13.35 13.60
N GLU A 194 -18.61 14.08 14.30
CA GLU A 194 -19.67 14.88 13.69
C GLU A 194 -19.10 15.96 12.77
N ARG A 195 -18.07 16.69 13.21
CA ARG A 195 -17.40 17.71 12.39
C ARG A 195 -16.69 17.10 11.19
N ILE A 196 -16.00 15.97 11.36
CA ILE A 196 -15.39 15.24 10.24
C ILE A 196 -16.47 14.82 9.22
N ALA A 197 -17.60 14.29 9.69
CA ALA A 197 -18.72 13.90 8.86
C ALA A 197 -19.35 15.09 8.10
N GLU A 198 -19.42 16.27 8.72
CA GLU A 198 -19.91 17.49 8.09
C GLU A 198 -19.01 17.93 6.92
N VAL A 199 -17.69 17.90 7.10
CA VAL A 199 -16.70 18.27 6.08
C VAL A 199 -16.70 17.24 4.93
N LEU A 200 -16.76 15.94 5.24
CA LEU A 200 -16.97 14.87 4.25
C LEU A 200 -18.27 15.07 3.46
N GLY A 201 -19.34 15.51 4.13
CA GLY A 201 -20.58 15.92 3.49
C GLY A 201 -20.37 17.07 2.52
N GLY A 202 -19.57 18.07 2.88
CA GLY A 202 -19.15 19.17 2.01
C GLY A 202 -18.40 18.70 0.76
N VAL A 203 -17.37 17.85 0.92
CA VAL A 203 -16.60 17.26 -0.19
C VAL A 203 -17.51 16.50 -1.16
N ASN A 204 -18.43 15.69 -0.64
CA ASN A 204 -19.35 14.92 -1.48
C ASN A 204 -20.35 15.81 -2.23
N ARG A 205 -20.84 16.90 -1.62
CA ARG A 205 -21.67 17.90 -2.31
C ARG A 205 -20.91 18.61 -3.42
N ALA A 206 -19.64 18.94 -3.20
CA ALA A 206 -18.77 19.53 -4.21
C ALA A 206 -18.57 18.59 -5.41
N ARG A 207 -18.26 17.30 -5.17
CA ARG A 207 -18.18 16.28 -6.23
C ARG A 207 -19.49 16.18 -7.03
N ALA A 208 -20.63 16.07 -6.36
CA ALA A 208 -21.92 15.96 -7.03
C ALA A 208 -22.22 17.17 -7.93
N THR A 209 -21.79 18.36 -7.49
CA THR A 209 -21.91 19.61 -8.27
C THR A 209 -21.02 19.59 -9.50
N LEU A 210 -19.76 19.16 -9.37
CA LEU A 210 -18.81 19.03 -10.47
C LEU A 210 -19.29 18.02 -11.52
N ASP A 211 -19.74 16.84 -11.08
CA ASP A 211 -20.31 15.80 -11.95
C ASP A 211 -21.56 16.29 -12.70
N GLY A 212 -22.41 17.04 -12.02
CA GLY A 212 -23.59 17.66 -12.62
C GLY A 212 -23.22 18.64 -13.74
N ARG A 213 -22.20 19.47 -13.53
CA ARG A 213 -21.69 20.42 -14.54
C ARG A 213 -21.05 19.70 -15.73
N ARG A 214 -20.22 18.67 -15.47
CA ARG A 214 -19.57 17.85 -16.51
C ARG A 214 -20.59 17.14 -17.41
N ARG A 215 -21.66 16.57 -16.83
CA ARG A 215 -22.76 15.99 -17.64
C ARG A 215 -23.42 17.04 -18.52
N ARG A 216 -23.73 18.22 -17.98
CA ARG A 216 -24.33 19.32 -18.76
C ARG A 216 -23.44 19.82 -19.90
N LEU A 217 -22.12 19.87 -19.70
CA LEU A 217 -21.17 20.24 -20.76
C LEU A 217 -21.13 19.19 -21.88
N ARG A 218 -21.01 17.91 -21.53
CA ARG A 218 -21.07 16.79 -22.50
C ARG A 218 -22.38 16.75 -23.27
N ASP A 219 -23.50 17.01 -22.58
CA ASP A 219 -24.82 17.06 -23.21
C ASP A 219 -24.93 18.24 -24.20
N ARG A 220 -24.29 19.38 -23.89
CA ARG A 220 -24.23 20.55 -24.81
C ARG A 220 -23.33 20.28 -26.02
N GLU A 221 -22.16 19.68 -25.81
CA GLU A 221 -21.23 19.30 -26.89
C GLU A 221 -21.84 18.24 -27.81
N GLY A 222 -22.45 17.18 -27.25
CA GLY A 222 -23.16 16.16 -28.03
C GLY A 222 -24.35 16.73 -28.82
N ARG A 223 -25.09 17.70 -28.26
CA ARG A 223 -26.16 18.42 -28.99
C ARG A 223 -25.62 19.37 -30.06
N ALA A 224 -24.40 19.88 -29.93
CA ALA A 224 -23.75 20.72 -30.94
C ALA A 224 -23.13 19.92 -32.10
N GLU A 225 -22.89 18.61 -31.92
CA GLU A 225 -22.37 17.69 -32.94
C GLU A 225 -23.50 17.07 -33.81
N PHE A 226 -24.68 16.85 -33.23
CA PHE A 226 -25.86 16.32 -33.93
C PHE A 226 -26.36 17.09 -35.18
N PRO A 227 -26.19 18.43 -35.34
CA PRO A 227 -26.60 19.15 -36.55
C PRO A 227 -25.65 18.97 -37.74
N ARG A 228 -24.42 18.47 -37.54
CA ARG A 228 -23.43 18.27 -38.62
C ARG A 228 -23.56 16.90 -39.28
N SER A 229 -23.86 15.86 -38.51
CA SER A 229 -24.05 14.49 -39.03
C SER A 229 -25.37 14.32 -39.79
N SER A 230 -26.45 14.93 -39.32
CA SER A 230 -27.79 14.83 -39.93
C SER A 230 -27.94 15.55 -41.28
N ARG A 231 -27.01 16.45 -41.63
CA ARG A 231 -27.03 17.17 -42.92
C ARG A 231 -26.34 16.42 -44.06
N CYS A 232 -25.56 15.36 -43.76
CA CYS A 232 -24.83 14.59 -44.77
C CYS A 232 -25.62 13.41 -45.37
N SER A 233 -26.79 13.05 -44.82
CA SER A 233 -27.63 11.96 -45.36
C SER A 233 -28.70 12.42 -46.38
N ALA A 234 -28.94 13.73 -46.53
CA ALA A 234 -30.00 14.26 -47.40
C ALA A 234 -29.56 14.67 -48.82
N ARG A 235 -28.32 14.39 -49.23
CA ARG A 235 -27.85 14.63 -50.61
C ARG A 235 -27.45 13.33 -51.31
N ARG A 236 -28.43 12.46 -51.55
CA ARG A 236 -28.41 11.48 -52.64
C ARG A 236 -29.83 10.97 -52.87
N SER A 237 -30.53 11.56 -53.85
CA SER A 237 -31.64 10.91 -54.56
C SER A 237 -31.69 11.41 -56.01
N PRO A 238 -32.10 10.57 -56.98
CA PRO A 238 -31.86 10.77 -58.41
C PRO A 238 -33.12 11.22 -59.21
N VAL A 239 -32.82 11.72 -60.40
CA VAL A 239 -33.57 12.10 -61.63
C VAL A 239 -35.04 11.57 -61.81
N PRO A 240 -35.97 12.37 -62.38
CA PRO A 240 -37.38 12.01 -62.55
C PRO A 240 -37.74 11.31 -63.88
N SER A 241 -38.85 10.57 -63.81
CA SER A 241 -39.49 9.68 -64.79
C SER A 241 -40.26 10.38 -65.93
N ARG A 242 -40.21 9.81 -67.15
CA ARG A 242 -41.22 9.96 -68.22
C ARG A 242 -42.02 8.66 -68.40
N ARG A 243 -43.31 8.77 -68.73
CA ARG A 243 -44.28 7.72 -69.11
C ARG A 243 -44.92 8.10 -70.47
N PRO A 244 -45.75 7.26 -71.14
CA PRO A 244 -45.73 5.79 -71.31
C PRO A 244 -46.08 5.33 -72.76
N ALA A 245 -45.96 4.02 -73.10
CA ALA A 245 -46.82 3.27 -74.07
C ALA A 245 -46.52 1.73 -74.02
N PRO A 246 -47.45 0.83 -74.46
CA PRO A 246 -47.57 -0.56 -73.98
C PRO A 246 -47.30 -1.65 -75.08
N PRO A 247 -47.82 -2.90 -74.98
CA PRO A 247 -47.32 -4.04 -74.20
C PRO A 247 -46.93 -5.26 -75.08
N GLY A 248 -46.19 -6.24 -74.53
CA GLY A 248 -45.98 -7.50 -75.26
C GLY A 248 -45.09 -8.56 -74.59
N LEU A 249 -45.75 -9.66 -74.19
CA LEU A 249 -45.29 -11.06 -74.25
C LEU A 249 -44.18 -11.59 -73.31
N ARG A 250 -44.68 -12.38 -72.35
CA ARG A 250 -44.34 -13.79 -72.03
C ARG A 250 -42.91 -14.16 -71.56
N ARG A 251 -42.97 -14.94 -70.47
CA ARG A 251 -42.36 -16.27 -70.23
C ARG A 251 -41.15 -16.34 -69.27
N THR A 252 -41.40 -17.02 -68.14
CA THR A 252 -40.66 -18.16 -67.53
C THR A 252 -39.15 -17.98 -67.28
N ALA A 253 -38.54 -18.34 -66.15
CA ALA A 253 -38.70 -19.54 -65.34
C ALA A 253 -37.97 -19.41 -63.98
N ARG A 254 -38.09 -20.50 -63.22
CA ARG A 254 -37.71 -20.81 -61.82
C ARG A 254 -36.19 -20.77 -61.46
N PRO A 255 -35.87 -20.90 -60.14
CA PRO A 255 -34.56 -20.75 -59.44
C PRO A 255 -33.84 -22.13 -59.30
N PRO A 256 -33.02 -22.52 -58.27
CA PRO A 256 -32.42 -21.86 -57.08
C PRO A 256 -30.96 -22.33 -56.73
N ALA A 257 -30.57 -22.09 -55.45
CA ALA A 257 -29.50 -22.73 -54.63
C ALA A 257 -28.13 -22.03 -54.64
N GLY A 258 -27.35 -21.96 -53.55
CA GLY A 258 -27.43 -22.53 -52.20
C GLY A 258 -26.05 -22.40 -51.49
N ALA A 259 -26.02 -22.68 -50.18
CA ALA A 259 -24.83 -22.87 -49.29
C ALA A 259 -23.96 -21.62 -48.99
N GLY A 260 -23.40 -21.39 -47.81
CA GLY A 260 -23.20 -22.18 -46.60
C GLY A 260 -21.81 -21.85 -46.00
N GLY A 261 -21.69 -21.74 -44.67
CA GLY A 261 -20.40 -21.82 -43.95
C GLY A 261 -19.95 -20.57 -43.16
N GLY A 262 -19.96 -20.67 -41.82
CA GLY A 262 -19.11 -19.89 -40.91
C GLY A 262 -17.86 -20.70 -40.50
N PRO A 263 -17.26 -20.47 -39.33
CA PRO A 263 -16.67 -19.23 -38.79
C PRO A 263 -15.16 -19.44 -38.45
N GLY A 264 -14.40 -18.36 -38.19
CA GLY A 264 -12.98 -18.47 -37.80
C GLY A 264 -12.50 -17.30 -36.92
N VAL A 265 -12.19 -17.60 -35.67
CA VAL A 265 -11.51 -16.75 -34.67
C VAL A 265 -9.99 -16.86 -34.87
N PRO A 266 -9.20 -15.80 -34.58
CA PRO A 266 -7.81 -16.02 -34.17
C PRO A 266 -7.40 -15.31 -32.88
N VAL A 267 -6.31 -15.86 -32.34
CA VAL A 267 -5.80 -15.86 -30.97
C VAL A 267 -4.72 -14.79 -30.74
N ARG A 268 -4.66 -14.33 -29.48
CA ARG A 268 -3.58 -13.65 -28.72
C ARG A 268 -2.13 -13.76 -29.27
N ARG A 269 -1.37 -12.66 -29.14
CA ARG A 269 0.09 -12.69 -28.92
C ARG A 269 0.51 -11.85 -27.71
N VAL A 270 1.23 -12.49 -26.80
CA VAL A 270 1.93 -11.95 -25.63
C VAL A 270 3.31 -11.45 -26.07
N ARG A 271 3.72 -10.26 -25.62
CA ARG A 271 5.04 -9.66 -25.93
C ARG A 271 5.95 -9.79 -24.71
N ARG A 272 7.11 -10.43 -24.90
CA ARG A 272 8.20 -10.61 -23.92
C ARG A 272 9.10 -9.36 -23.87
N LEU A 273 9.58 -9.03 -22.66
CA LEU A 273 10.71 -8.14 -22.38
C LEU A 273 12.06 -8.81 -22.73
N PRO A 274 13.12 -8.04 -23.04
CA PRO A 274 14.50 -8.50 -22.94
C PRO A 274 15.22 -7.97 -21.68
N ARG A 275 16.00 -8.86 -21.05
CA ARG A 275 17.11 -8.59 -20.14
C ARG A 275 18.43 -8.55 -20.94
N ARG A 276 19.39 -7.70 -20.56
CA ARG A 276 20.81 -8.02 -20.22
C ARG A 276 21.64 -6.71 -20.11
N VAL A 277 22.30 -6.42 -18.97
CA VAL A 277 23.66 -6.81 -18.48
C VAL A 277 24.75 -5.80 -18.86
N GLY A 278 25.29 -5.12 -17.83
CA GLY A 278 26.72 -5.00 -17.45
C GLY A 278 27.76 -4.35 -18.38
N GLY A 279 28.58 -3.43 -17.83
CA GLY A 279 29.91 -3.12 -18.37
C GLY A 279 30.47 -1.73 -18.01
N GLN A 280 31.44 -1.73 -17.10
CA GLN A 280 32.49 -0.74 -16.75
C GLN A 280 32.76 0.46 -17.68
N ALA A 281 32.89 1.65 -17.08
CA ALA A 281 34.09 2.50 -17.04
C ALA A 281 33.91 3.60 -15.99
#